data_AF-A0AAD9LGF0-F1
#
_entry.id   AF-A0AAD9LGF0-F1
#
_cell.length_a   1.000
_cell.length_b   1.000
_cell.length_c   1.000
_cell.angle_alpha   90.00
_cell.angle_beta   90.00
_cell.angle_gamma   90.00
#
_symmetry.space_group_name_H-M   'P 1'
#
loop_
_entity.id
_entity.type
_entity.pdbx_description
1 polymer ?
#
loop_
_entity_poly.entity_id
_entity_poly.type
_entity_poly.pdbx_seq_one_letter_code
_entity_poly.pdbx_strand_id
1 'polypeptide(L)'
;MLPCLYYALQYLYKQCKGDWSGQKISNNNSSLRHFLSGMGYNVKNDLTSSVQGSSIPGLLTGLFTSPKGPLQSLYDVSKKYFTSPSHSLSHVSSTSRSQSPPKDPLTVREILLWLYGLRFQKSFPSLVLYCSSLCLPFGNSFNPDAFCYYIYTCCFLLPVSFISVIQCPDGSPSFLPSPSDWKDFSYPSDTLELFENFCDFVRKVYIALDFLKFQCKNYADLGGWQFCFFGSKCSVNSGSGSFSASSGCSSCPNSKTYLCTGSSGSNWDVHGKHCDPKGGGQCINANGSGKCSESTHNTPRKPCIPCPHPLQRFLTATSDSPSSDPKSLFALPGTTPMGFSQQKLSPTAKSGNSLRAVIILFCNSGFYPLTRLAEFSVCVTLRPPESLFELFSFFQKFVSSDVFKSHFESYVEGEPGTYSGKSLKTALQNLNGARNSHSGSHPFDLKSLYDCSSTKGLTCGKYLYPLIADAYNIFIENFLGTYLSFVCHLAPTFKTLLEEFKGKFSLCCSSGSCSSIVKCPCALPLIYSRGFTFMLPEILNKKAQKCSNFIDQLGKVVGQGSPLQDLLDAIDAFLWSIRFP
;
A
#
# COMPACT_ATOMS: atom_id res chain seq x y z
N MET A 1 16.16 10.53 5.42
CA MET A 1 17.45 9.84 5.24
C MET A 1 18.46 10.27 6.32
N LEU A 2 18.73 11.58 6.47
CA LEU A 2 19.69 12.11 7.46
C LEU A 2 19.43 11.71 8.95
N PRO A 3 18.21 11.78 9.49
CA PRO A 3 17.96 11.42 10.90
C PRO A 3 18.10 9.92 11.19
N CYS A 4 17.73 9.04 10.24
CA CYS A 4 17.88 7.60 10.40
C CYS A 4 19.35 7.17 10.35
N LEU A 5 20.18 7.84 9.54
CA LEU A 5 21.62 7.63 9.55
C LEU A 5 22.22 8.03 10.91
N TYR A 6 21.78 9.15 11.49
CA TYR A 6 22.22 9.57 12.82
C TYR A 6 21.86 8.54 13.91
N TYR A 7 20.61 8.06 13.94
CA TYR A 7 20.17 7.06 14.92
C TYR A 7 20.88 5.72 14.76
N ALA A 8 21.08 5.26 13.53
CA ALA A 8 21.84 4.04 13.27
C ALA A 8 23.30 4.17 13.75
N LEU A 9 23.94 5.31 13.49
CA LEU A 9 25.31 5.57 13.95
C LEU A 9 25.42 5.75 15.47
N GLN A 10 24.43 6.37 16.12
CA GLN A 10 24.37 6.48 17.58
C GLN A 10 24.13 5.13 18.26
N TYR A 11 23.22 4.32 17.72
CA TYR A 11 22.96 2.98 18.22
C TYR A 11 24.22 2.11 18.09
N LEU A 12 24.86 2.11 16.92
CA LEU A 12 26.15 1.46 16.69
C LEU A 12 27.20 1.92 17.70
N TYR A 13 27.34 3.23 17.92
CA TYR A 13 28.29 3.81 18.87
C TYR A 13 28.04 3.32 20.31
N LYS A 14 26.79 3.36 20.78
CA LYS A 14 26.42 2.99 22.15
C LYS A 14 26.62 1.49 22.39
N GLN A 15 26.18 0.66 21.46
CA GLN A 15 26.31 -0.79 21.57
C GLN A 15 27.78 -1.24 21.51
N CYS A 16 28.60 -0.62 20.66
CA CYS A 16 30.03 -0.90 20.58
C CYS A 16 30.84 -0.45 21.82
N LYS A 17 30.32 0.49 22.61
CA LYS A 17 30.87 0.83 23.93
C LYS A 17 30.42 -0.13 25.04
N GLY A 18 29.25 -0.76 24.88
CA GLY A 18 28.68 -1.72 25.82
C GLY A 18 28.81 -3.14 25.29
N ASP A 19 27.65 -3.74 25.02
CA ASP A 19 27.46 -5.17 24.76
C ASP A 19 28.23 -5.72 23.56
N TRP A 20 28.60 -4.87 22.60
CA TRP A 20 29.31 -5.27 21.39
C TRP A 20 30.82 -5.00 21.46
N SER A 21 31.33 -4.43 22.55
CA SER A 21 32.76 -4.07 22.69
C SER A 21 33.70 -5.26 22.48
N GLY A 22 33.32 -6.46 22.93
CA GLY A 22 34.06 -7.71 22.74
C GLY A 22 33.87 -8.38 21.38
N GLN A 23 32.90 -7.93 20.57
CA GLN A 23 32.47 -8.66 19.37
C GLN A 23 33.33 -8.32 18.16
N LYS A 24 33.73 -9.33 17.38
CA LYS A 24 34.47 -9.14 16.12
C LYS A 24 33.52 -9.21 14.93
N ILE A 25 33.70 -8.33 13.94
CA ILE A 25 32.91 -8.33 12.70
C ILE A 25 33.02 -9.66 11.95
N SER A 26 34.17 -10.35 12.04
CA SER A 26 34.39 -11.67 11.44
C SER A 26 33.63 -12.80 12.12
N ASN A 27 33.14 -12.62 13.34
CA ASN A 27 32.32 -13.63 14.00
C ASN A 27 30.91 -13.65 13.39
N ASN A 28 30.56 -14.78 12.78
CA ASN A 28 29.27 -14.98 12.09
C ASN A 28 28.05 -14.79 13.00
N ASN A 29 28.20 -14.95 14.32
CA ASN A 29 27.12 -14.83 15.31
C ASN A 29 27.23 -13.57 16.17
N SER A 30 27.93 -12.54 15.70
CA SER A 30 28.03 -11.27 16.43
C SER A 30 26.91 -10.31 16.02
N SER A 31 26.17 -9.79 17.00
CA SER A 31 25.19 -8.72 16.84
C SER A 31 25.77 -7.53 16.08
N LEU A 32 27.05 -7.20 16.29
CA LEU A 32 27.76 -6.18 15.53
C LEU A 32 27.79 -6.45 14.02
N ARG A 33 28.12 -7.68 13.61
CA ARG A 33 28.14 -8.07 12.20
C ARG A 33 26.75 -8.04 11.60
N HIS A 34 25.76 -8.53 12.33
CA HIS A 34 24.36 -8.56 11.88
C HIS A 34 23.81 -7.14 11.67
N PHE A 35 24.14 -6.22 12.57
CA PHE A 35 23.80 -4.82 12.44
C PHE A 35 24.42 -4.18 11.18
N LEU A 36 25.72 -4.38 10.93
CA LEU A 36 26.39 -3.83 9.73
C LEU A 36 25.85 -4.45 8.44
N SER A 37 25.53 -5.74 8.46
CA SER A 37 24.88 -6.44 7.33
C SER A 37 23.48 -5.88 7.07
N GLY A 38 22.72 -5.59 8.13
CA GLY A 38 21.37 -5.01 8.07
C GLY A 38 21.34 -3.57 7.54
N MET A 39 22.45 -2.85 7.68
CA MET A 39 22.65 -1.53 7.07
C MET A 39 23.03 -1.61 5.58
N GLY A 40 23.13 -2.81 5.01
CA GLY A 40 23.40 -3.05 3.59
C GLY A 40 24.87 -3.22 3.21
N TYR A 41 25.80 -3.32 4.18
CA TYR A 41 27.21 -3.55 3.90
C TYR A 41 27.49 -5.03 3.59
N ASN A 42 28.29 -5.32 2.56
CA ASN A 42 28.74 -6.68 2.29
C ASN A 42 29.91 -7.01 3.23
N VAL A 43 29.59 -7.54 4.41
CA VAL A 43 30.56 -7.73 5.48
C VAL A 43 31.68 -8.74 5.14
N LYS A 44 31.52 -9.58 4.10
CA LYS A 44 32.58 -10.46 3.62
C LYS A 44 33.61 -9.75 2.73
N ASN A 45 33.18 -8.72 2.00
CA ASN A 45 33.99 -8.11 0.93
C ASN A 45 34.36 -6.64 1.22
N ASP A 46 33.54 -5.92 1.97
CA ASP A 46 33.65 -4.47 2.16
C ASP A 46 34.28 -4.07 3.50
N LEU A 47 34.39 -5.01 4.45
CA LEU A 47 34.83 -4.73 5.83
C LEU A 47 35.98 -5.64 6.23
N THR A 48 36.96 -5.08 6.94
CA THR A 48 38.14 -5.83 7.39
C THR A 48 37.79 -6.78 8.55
N SER A 49 38.21 -8.04 8.44
CA SER A 49 37.89 -9.13 9.40
C SER A 49 38.49 -8.95 10.80
N SER A 50 39.37 -7.95 10.99
CA SER A 50 40.10 -7.67 12.23
C SER A 50 39.43 -6.64 13.14
N VAL A 51 38.35 -5.98 12.71
CA VAL A 51 37.70 -4.93 13.50
C VAL A 51 36.84 -5.54 14.61
N GLN A 52 37.12 -5.11 15.84
CA GLN A 52 36.39 -5.45 17.06
C GLN A 52 35.52 -4.26 17.48
N GLY A 53 34.35 -4.50 18.08
CA GLY A 53 33.41 -3.45 18.44
C GLY A 53 34.04 -2.35 19.30
N SER A 54 34.97 -2.67 20.20
CA SER A 54 35.69 -1.69 21.02
C SER A 54 36.46 -0.62 20.21
N SER A 55 36.85 -0.88 18.97
CA SER A 55 37.57 0.10 18.13
C SER A 55 36.64 1.02 17.34
N ILE A 56 35.38 0.63 17.13
CA ILE A 56 34.39 1.40 16.37
C ILE A 56 34.05 2.74 17.03
N PRO A 57 33.85 2.85 18.36
CA PRO A 57 33.63 4.13 19.02
C PRO A 57 34.75 5.12 18.78
N GLY A 58 36.02 4.68 18.68
CA GLY A 58 37.14 5.56 18.35
C GLY A 58 37.02 6.15 16.94
N LEU A 59 36.69 5.31 15.95
CA LEU A 59 36.45 5.72 14.56
C LEU A 59 35.26 6.67 14.42
N LEU A 60 34.18 6.38 15.15
CA LEU A 60 32.97 7.20 15.18
C LEU A 60 33.14 8.48 16.00
N THR A 61 34.03 8.50 17.01
CA THR A 61 34.27 9.69 17.83
C THR A 61 34.77 10.83 16.96
N GLY A 62 35.71 10.59 16.04
CA GLY A 62 36.16 11.62 15.08
C GLY A 62 35.06 12.10 14.12
N LEU A 63 34.09 11.23 13.80
CA LEU A 63 32.91 11.56 13.00
C LEU A 63 31.88 12.42 13.77
N PHE A 64 31.84 12.31 15.11
CA PHE A 64 30.97 13.09 16.00
C PHE A 64 31.62 14.36 16.58
N THR A 65 32.95 14.46 16.60
CA THR A 65 33.67 15.59 17.20
C THR A 65 34.30 16.56 16.19
N SER A 66 34.30 16.24 14.89
CA SER A 66 34.87 17.11 13.85
C SER A 66 33.93 18.30 13.53
N PRO A 67 34.31 19.55 13.84
CA PRO A 67 33.42 20.71 13.81
C PRO A 67 32.96 21.17 12.41
N LYS A 68 33.41 20.51 11.33
CA LYS A 68 33.07 20.88 9.93
C LYS A 68 32.70 19.69 9.03
N GLY A 69 32.47 18.50 9.60
CA GLY A 69 32.12 17.31 8.82
C GLY A 69 30.64 17.28 8.40
N PRO A 70 30.28 16.62 7.28
CA PRO A 70 28.88 16.43 6.87
C PRO A 70 28.03 15.76 7.96
N LEU A 71 28.64 14.94 8.82
CA LEU A 71 28.02 14.32 10.00
C LEU A 71 27.80 15.27 11.19
N GLN A 72 28.64 16.30 11.36
CA GLN A 72 28.42 17.37 12.33
C GLN A 72 27.32 18.32 11.87
N SER A 73 27.24 18.65 10.58
CA SER A 73 26.09 19.38 10.02
C SER A 73 24.79 18.57 10.17
N LEU A 74 24.88 17.25 10.04
CA LEU A 74 23.81 16.28 10.31
C LEU A 74 23.41 16.27 11.79
N TYR A 75 24.40 16.24 12.70
CA TYR A 75 24.23 16.33 14.14
C TYR A 75 23.70 17.69 14.58
N ASP A 76 24.08 18.79 13.94
CA ASP A 76 23.62 20.14 14.26
C ASP A 76 22.22 20.38 13.73
N VAL A 77 21.85 19.80 12.58
CA VAL A 77 20.46 19.78 12.10
C VAL A 77 19.60 18.90 13.00
N SER A 78 20.07 17.73 13.42
CA SER A 78 19.33 16.86 14.35
C SER A 78 19.32 17.41 15.78
N LYS A 79 20.39 18.05 16.25
CA LYS A 79 20.44 18.76 17.53
C LYS A 79 19.50 19.95 17.49
N LYS A 80 19.53 20.81 16.48
CA LYS A 80 18.56 21.91 16.30
C LYS A 80 17.11 21.41 16.19
N TYR A 81 16.91 20.22 15.64
CA TYR A 81 15.63 19.51 15.63
C TYR A 81 15.20 19.02 17.03
N PHE A 82 16.10 18.41 17.80
CA PHE A 82 15.82 17.81 19.12
C PHE A 82 15.96 18.77 20.32
N THR A 83 16.69 19.88 20.18
CA THR A 83 16.93 20.90 21.20
C THR A 83 16.10 22.16 20.98
N SER A 84 15.28 22.21 19.94
CA SER A 84 14.26 23.25 19.83
C SER A 84 13.31 23.13 21.02
N PRO A 85 12.95 24.22 21.73
CA PRO A 85 12.07 24.20 22.90
C PRO A 85 10.71 23.52 22.64
N SER A 86 10.31 23.37 21.38
CA SER A 86 9.14 22.62 20.93
C SER A 86 9.23 21.09 21.10
N HIS A 87 10.42 20.53 21.36
CA HIS A 87 10.65 19.08 21.53
C HIS A 87 11.23 18.68 22.88
N SER A 88 11.56 19.63 23.77
CA SER A 88 11.70 19.35 25.21
C SER A 88 10.32 19.22 25.85
N LEU A 89 9.49 18.34 25.29
CA LEU A 89 8.37 17.75 26.01
C LEU A 89 8.98 16.63 26.84
N SER A 90 9.69 17.03 27.91
CA SER A 90 9.69 16.25 29.14
C SER A 90 8.26 15.76 29.32
N HIS A 91 8.07 14.44 29.24
CA HIS A 91 6.82 13.72 29.46
C HIS A 91 5.58 14.61 29.43
N VAL A 92 4.82 14.65 28.31
CA VAL A 92 3.52 15.35 28.23
C VAL A 92 2.83 15.16 29.58
N SER A 93 2.89 16.22 30.39
CA SER A 93 2.32 16.20 31.72
C SER A 93 0.84 16.14 31.46
N SER A 94 0.15 15.34 32.26
CA SER A 94 -1.29 15.09 32.24
C SER A 94 -2.18 16.36 32.30
N THR A 95 -1.59 17.55 32.27
CA THR A 95 -2.20 18.86 32.46
C THR A 95 -2.69 19.55 31.18
N SER A 96 -2.51 18.98 29.97
CA SER A 96 -3.03 19.58 28.72
C SER A 96 -3.70 18.61 27.74
N ARG A 97 -4.27 17.51 28.26
CA ARG A 97 -5.24 16.71 27.47
C ARG A 97 -6.43 17.61 27.12
N SER A 98 -6.81 17.60 25.84
CA SER A 98 -8.11 18.13 25.42
C SER A 98 -9.22 17.54 26.31
N GLN A 99 -10.26 18.31 26.61
CA GLN A 99 -11.44 17.84 27.35
C GLN A 99 -12.23 16.74 26.58
N SER A 100 -11.87 16.48 25.33
CA SER A 100 -12.44 15.41 24.51
C SER A 100 -11.80 14.04 24.82
N PRO A 101 -12.57 12.95 24.75
CA PRO A 101 -12.04 11.59 24.88
C PRO A 101 -10.95 11.32 23.84
N PRO A 102 -9.96 10.44 24.15
CA PRO A 102 -8.94 10.02 23.19
C PRO A 102 -9.58 9.50 21.91
N LYS A 103 -9.03 9.90 20.76
CA LYS A 103 -9.58 9.57 19.44
C LYS A 103 -8.80 8.42 18.81
N ASP A 104 -9.50 7.52 18.11
CA ASP A 104 -8.88 6.54 17.23
C ASP A 104 -8.64 7.14 15.84
N PRO A 105 -7.49 6.86 15.20
CA PRO A 105 -7.21 7.37 13.86
C PRO A 105 -8.05 6.63 12.81
N LEU A 106 -8.83 7.38 12.02
CA LEU A 106 -9.78 6.84 11.03
C LEU A 106 -9.33 7.07 9.59
N THR A 107 -8.34 7.93 9.38
CA THR A 107 -7.80 8.28 8.05
C THR A 107 -6.32 7.96 7.96
N VAL A 108 -5.79 7.78 6.74
CA VAL A 108 -4.35 7.55 6.53
C VAL A 108 -3.52 8.69 7.11
N ARG A 109 -3.96 9.95 6.97
CA ARG A 109 -3.31 11.10 7.60
C ARG A 109 -3.25 10.95 9.13
N GLU A 110 -4.37 10.62 9.77
CA GLU A 110 -4.42 10.44 11.22
C GLU A 110 -3.57 9.27 11.67
N ILE A 111 -3.56 8.16 10.92
CA ILE A 111 -2.69 7.02 11.21
C ILE A 111 -1.21 7.39 11.09
N LEU A 112 -0.81 8.15 10.07
CA LEU A 112 0.56 8.66 9.95
C LEU A 112 0.95 9.58 11.11
N LEU A 113 0.02 10.40 11.59
CA LEU A 113 0.22 11.24 12.77
C LEU A 113 0.29 10.42 14.05
N TRP A 114 -0.52 9.37 14.17
CA TRP A 114 -0.46 8.40 15.27
C TRP A 114 0.91 7.70 15.28
N LEU A 115 1.39 7.19 14.14
CA LEU A 115 2.71 6.58 14.02
C LEU A 115 3.83 7.58 14.36
N TYR A 116 3.67 8.85 13.97
CA TYR A 116 4.60 9.90 14.35
C TYR A 116 4.57 10.19 15.86
N GLY A 117 3.39 10.26 16.47
CA GLY A 117 3.18 10.53 17.89
C GLY A 117 3.61 9.37 18.80
N LEU A 118 3.53 8.13 18.29
CA LEU A 118 3.88 6.90 18.99
C LEU A 118 5.30 6.96 19.56
N ARG A 119 6.27 7.53 18.83
CA ARG A 119 7.68 7.63 19.28
C ARG A 119 7.88 8.43 20.57
N PHE A 120 6.91 9.27 20.93
CA PHE A 120 6.96 10.10 22.14
C PHE A 120 6.23 9.44 23.32
N GLN A 121 5.63 8.26 23.12
CA GLN A 121 4.92 7.53 24.16
C GLN A 121 5.86 6.68 25.01
N LYS A 122 5.53 6.53 26.29
CA LYS A 122 6.29 5.71 27.24
C LYS A 122 6.32 4.23 26.85
N SER A 123 5.28 3.74 26.17
CA SER A 123 5.14 2.34 25.74
C SER A 123 5.90 2.01 24.45
N PHE A 124 6.44 3.00 23.73
CA PHE A 124 7.13 2.76 22.45
C PHE A 124 8.39 1.90 22.56
N PRO A 125 9.29 2.07 23.55
CA PRO A 125 10.42 1.16 23.73
C PRO A 125 9.98 -0.29 23.94
N SER A 126 8.91 -0.52 24.71
CA SER A 126 8.34 -1.85 24.95
C SER A 126 7.82 -2.49 23.67
N LEU A 127 7.12 -1.72 22.82
CA LEU A 127 6.69 -2.18 21.50
C LEU A 127 7.87 -2.61 20.63
N VAL A 128 8.94 -1.80 20.57
CA VAL A 128 10.14 -2.12 19.77
C VAL A 128 10.76 -3.42 20.25
N LEU A 129 10.94 -3.58 21.57
CA LEU A 129 11.50 -4.81 22.15
C LEU A 129 10.63 -6.04 21.90
N TYR A 130 9.31 -5.90 22.01
CA TYR A 130 8.35 -6.96 21.72
C TYR A 130 8.40 -7.39 20.25
N CYS A 131 8.40 -6.43 19.33
CA CYS A 131 8.59 -6.70 17.90
C CYS A 131 9.93 -7.41 17.62
N SER A 132 11.02 -6.98 18.25
CA SER A 132 12.33 -7.60 18.08
C SER A 132 12.37 -9.03 18.62
N SER A 133 11.69 -9.34 19.73
CA SER A 133 11.63 -10.69 20.27
C SER A 133 10.82 -11.63 19.35
N LEU A 134 9.74 -11.12 18.75
CA LEU A 134 8.98 -11.86 17.74
C LEU A 134 9.82 -12.17 16.49
N CYS A 135 10.83 -11.36 16.14
CA CYS A 135 11.70 -11.64 14.99
C CYS A 135 12.66 -12.82 15.20
N LEU A 136 13.00 -13.18 16.46
CA LEU A 136 14.03 -14.18 16.78
C LEU A 136 13.79 -15.56 16.15
N PRO A 137 12.56 -16.11 16.14
CA PRO A 137 12.28 -17.42 15.54
C PRO A 137 12.40 -17.41 14.00
N PHE A 138 12.44 -16.24 13.36
CA PHE A 138 12.37 -16.11 11.90
C PHE A 138 13.74 -16.09 11.21
N GLY A 139 14.84 -16.19 11.99
CA GLY A 139 16.20 -16.30 11.46
C GLY A 139 16.53 -15.22 10.43
N ASN A 140 16.97 -15.64 9.24
CA ASN A 140 17.33 -14.72 8.16
C ASN A 140 16.12 -14.02 7.49
N SER A 141 14.89 -14.50 7.70
CA SER A 141 13.69 -13.92 7.10
C SER A 141 13.33 -12.58 7.72
N PHE A 142 13.60 -12.38 9.02
CA PHE A 142 13.51 -11.08 9.69
C PHE A 142 14.72 -10.88 10.62
N ASN A 143 15.67 -10.05 10.19
CA ASN A 143 16.75 -9.62 11.07
C ASN A 143 16.18 -8.63 12.13
N PRO A 144 16.27 -8.93 13.44
CA PRO A 144 15.73 -8.06 14.49
C PRO A 144 16.29 -6.63 14.48
N ASP A 145 17.57 -6.46 14.13
CA ASP A 145 18.21 -5.14 14.04
C ASP A 145 17.71 -4.34 12.84
N ALA A 146 17.50 -5.00 11.70
CA ALA A 146 16.86 -4.39 10.54
C ALA A 146 15.39 -4.03 10.83
N PHE A 147 14.73 -4.80 11.70
CA PHE A 147 13.34 -4.56 12.07
C PHE A 147 13.15 -3.29 12.88
N CYS A 148 14.03 -3.04 13.86
CA CYS A 148 14.09 -1.76 14.56
C CYS A 148 14.18 -0.60 13.57
N TYR A 149 15.08 -0.68 12.59
CA TYR A 149 15.20 0.34 11.54
C TYR A 149 13.88 0.56 10.78
N TYR A 150 13.13 -0.50 10.46
CA TYR A 150 11.84 -0.37 9.79
C TYR A 150 10.80 0.34 10.67
N ILE A 151 10.67 -0.03 11.95
CA ILE A 151 9.75 0.63 12.90
C ILE A 151 10.09 2.12 13.00
N TYR A 152 11.35 2.46 13.27
CA TYR A 152 11.77 3.86 13.41
C TYR A 152 11.55 4.66 12.13
N THR A 153 11.82 4.06 10.97
CA THR A 153 11.63 4.71 9.67
C THR A 153 10.16 4.98 9.38
N CYS A 154 9.27 4.03 9.68
CA CYS A 154 7.83 4.17 9.47
C CYS A 154 7.14 5.03 10.54
N CYS A 155 7.67 5.12 11.76
CA CYS A 155 7.18 6.01 12.81
C CYS A 155 7.77 7.43 12.74
N PHE A 156 8.59 7.74 11.72
CA PHE A 156 9.23 9.04 11.61
C PHE A 156 9.34 9.53 10.17
N LEU A 157 10.24 8.93 9.39
CA LEU A 157 10.54 9.41 8.04
C LEU A 157 9.33 9.29 7.12
N LEU A 158 8.54 8.24 7.25
CA LEU A 158 7.34 8.06 6.43
C LEU A 158 6.31 9.17 6.69
N PRO A 159 5.81 9.39 7.93
CA PRO A 159 4.90 10.49 8.22
C PRO A 159 5.45 11.85 7.82
N VAL A 160 6.70 12.17 8.18
CA VAL A 160 7.31 13.47 7.87
C VAL A 160 7.40 13.68 6.36
N SER A 161 8.00 12.74 5.63
CA SER A 161 8.21 12.91 4.18
C SER A 161 6.88 12.95 3.42
N PHE A 162 5.93 12.08 3.79
CA PHE A 162 4.66 11.96 3.09
C PHE A 162 3.72 13.15 3.39
N ILE A 163 3.65 13.61 4.63
CA ILE A 163 2.84 14.78 4.97
C ILE A 163 3.48 16.04 4.40
N SER A 164 4.80 16.21 4.48
CA SER A 164 5.49 17.39 3.94
C SER A 164 5.37 17.49 2.42
N VAL A 165 5.42 16.37 1.68
CA VAL A 165 5.16 16.43 0.24
C VAL A 165 3.73 16.86 -0.07
N ILE A 166 2.76 16.63 0.81
CA ILE A 166 1.37 17.06 0.60
C ILE A 166 1.12 18.52 1.04
N GLN A 167 1.70 18.93 2.18
CA GLN A 167 1.33 20.16 2.88
C GLN A 167 2.34 21.32 2.73
N CYS A 168 3.60 21.03 2.43
CA CYS A 168 4.67 22.04 2.48
C CYS A 168 4.91 22.74 1.12
N PRO A 169 4.96 24.09 1.04
CA PRO A 169 5.17 24.84 -0.22
C PRO A 169 6.45 24.50 -0.99
N ASP A 170 7.55 24.30 -0.27
CA ASP A 170 8.90 24.11 -0.81
C ASP A 170 9.42 22.68 -0.59
N GLY A 171 8.64 21.82 0.07
CA GLY A 171 9.05 20.48 0.46
C GLY A 171 10.10 20.46 1.57
N SER A 172 10.25 21.57 2.31
CA SER A 172 11.26 21.69 3.35
C SER A 172 11.05 20.68 4.49
N PRO A 173 12.13 20.06 5.01
CA PRO A 173 12.08 19.17 6.18
C PRO A 173 11.62 19.86 7.47
N SER A 174 11.50 21.19 7.46
CA SER A 174 11.04 22.02 8.59
C SER A 174 9.55 21.87 8.88
N PHE A 175 8.76 21.32 7.95
CA PHE A 175 7.36 20.99 8.24
C PHE A 175 7.30 19.70 9.05
N LEU A 176 7.06 19.85 10.36
CA LEU A 176 6.90 18.74 11.29
C LEU A 176 5.52 18.76 11.90
N PRO A 177 4.88 17.59 12.06
CA PRO A 177 3.67 17.49 12.84
C PRO A 177 3.86 18.08 14.23
N SER A 178 3.00 19.02 14.60
CA SER A 178 3.00 19.64 15.92
C SER A 178 2.44 18.67 16.96
N PRO A 179 2.75 18.82 18.26
CA PRO A 179 2.11 18.01 19.31
C PRO A 179 0.58 18.02 19.24
N SER A 180 -0.04 19.15 18.89
CA SER A 180 -1.49 19.26 18.69
C SER A 180 -2.05 18.38 17.56
N ASP A 181 -1.22 17.90 16.62
CA ASP A 181 -1.69 17.02 15.55
C ASP A 181 -1.79 15.55 15.99
N TRP A 182 -1.16 15.14 17.10
CA TRP A 182 -1.09 13.72 17.50
C TRP A 182 -1.31 13.43 18.99
N LYS A 183 -1.35 14.44 19.86
CA LYS A 183 -1.50 14.27 21.32
C LYS A 183 -2.86 13.74 21.77
N ASP A 184 -3.89 13.97 20.96
CA ASP A 184 -5.28 13.61 21.29
C ASP A 184 -5.64 12.18 20.85
N PHE A 185 -4.72 11.46 20.21
CA PHE A 185 -4.93 10.06 19.88
C PHE A 185 -4.77 9.15 21.10
N SER A 186 -5.50 8.03 21.10
CA SER A 186 -5.32 6.96 22.08
C SER A 186 -4.05 6.14 21.78
N TYR A 187 -3.25 5.89 22.81
CA TYR A 187 -2.11 4.97 22.75
C TYR A 187 -2.24 3.97 23.90
N PRO A 188 -2.48 2.67 23.61
CA PRO A 188 -2.57 1.66 24.65
C PRO A 188 -1.30 1.62 25.50
N SER A 189 -1.51 1.38 26.81
CA SER A 189 -0.41 1.13 27.75
C SER A 189 0.00 -0.35 27.75
N ASP A 190 -0.94 -1.24 27.43
CA ASP A 190 -0.66 -2.65 27.20
C ASP A 190 0.16 -2.84 25.91
N THR A 191 1.17 -3.70 25.97
CA THR A 191 2.11 -3.88 24.86
C THR A 191 1.50 -4.69 23.71
N LEU A 192 0.63 -5.67 24.01
CA LEU A 192 -0.02 -6.50 23.01
C LEU A 192 -1.07 -5.70 22.25
N GLU A 193 -1.94 -4.97 22.96
CA GLU A 193 -2.94 -4.08 22.35
C GLU A 193 -2.27 -2.99 21.49
N LEU A 194 -1.17 -2.40 21.98
CA LEU A 194 -0.40 -1.44 21.21
C LEU A 194 0.19 -2.04 19.93
N PHE A 195 0.65 -3.29 20.01
CA PHE A 195 1.20 -4.03 18.89
C PHE A 195 0.15 -4.35 17.83
N GLU A 196 -1.03 -4.82 18.24
CA GLU A 196 -2.15 -5.10 17.33
C GLU A 196 -2.57 -3.83 16.59
N ASN A 197 -2.74 -2.72 17.32
CA ASN A 197 -3.03 -1.41 16.72
C ASN A 197 -1.93 -0.97 15.74
N PHE A 198 -0.65 -1.14 16.11
CA PHE A 198 0.47 -0.82 15.24
C PHE A 198 0.44 -1.64 13.95
N CYS A 199 0.23 -2.96 14.02
CA CYS A 199 0.13 -3.83 12.86
C CYS A 199 -1.03 -3.47 11.93
N ASP A 200 -2.20 -3.15 12.52
CA ASP A 200 -3.38 -2.71 11.77
C ASP A 200 -3.16 -1.39 11.04
N PHE A 201 -2.52 -0.43 11.71
CA PHE A 201 -2.20 0.87 11.16
C PHE A 201 -1.14 0.79 10.05
N VAL A 202 -0.08 0.01 10.24
CA VAL A 202 0.92 -0.27 9.20
C VAL A 202 0.23 -0.83 7.95
N ARG A 203 -0.66 -1.80 8.12
CA ARG A 203 -1.38 -2.45 7.02
C ARG A 203 -2.30 -1.48 6.27
N LYS A 204 -3.09 -0.67 6.99
CA LYS A 204 -3.97 0.35 6.39
C LYS A 204 -3.18 1.39 5.59
N VAL A 205 -2.05 1.87 6.14
CA VAL A 205 -1.16 2.80 5.44
C VAL A 205 -0.53 2.13 4.21
N TYR A 206 -0.05 0.90 4.33
CA TYR A 206 0.54 0.16 3.22
C TYR A 206 -0.43 0.03 2.03
N ILE A 207 -1.66 -0.46 2.26
CA ILE A 207 -2.68 -0.63 1.20
C ILE A 207 -2.98 0.70 0.49
N ALA A 208 -3.16 1.78 1.25
CA ALA A 208 -3.47 3.09 0.70
C ALA A 208 -2.32 3.67 -0.13
N LEU A 209 -1.09 3.57 0.37
CA LEU A 209 0.10 4.07 -0.33
C LEU A 209 0.46 3.22 -1.53
N ASP A 210 0.23 1.91 -1.48
CA ASP A 210 0.48 1.02 -2.60
C ASP A 210 -0.46 1.33 -3.77
N PHE A 211 -1.75 1.54 -3.50
CA PHE A 211 -2.70 2.01 -4.52
C PHE A 211 -2.26 3.35 -5.13
N LEU A 212 -1.91 4.31 -4.27
CA LEU A 212 -1.48 5.63 -4.70
C LEU A 212 -0.20 5.57 -5.55
N LYS A 213 0.74 4.67 -5.21
CA LYS A 213 1.94 4.39 -6.01
C LYS A 213 1.58 3.89 -7.41
N PHE A 214 0.66 2.95 -7.53
CA PHE A 214 0.21 2.42 -8.82
C PHE A 214 -0.52 3.49 -9.65
N GLN A 215 -1.44 4.22 -9.03
CA GLN A 215 -2.16 5.27 -9.72
C GLN A 215 -1.23 6.38 -10.20
N CYS A 216 -0.35 6.89 -9.33
CA CYS A 216 0.61 7.93 -9.69
C CYS A 216 1.74 7.45 -10.62
N LYS A 217 1.84 6.14 -10.91
CA LYS A 217 2.78 5.61 -11.93
C LYS A 217 2.23 5.78 -13.34
N ASN A 218 0.92 5.68 -13.51
CA ASN A 218 0.27 5.58 -14.81
C ASN A 218 -0.14 6.97 -15.36
N TYR A 219 -0.14 7.11 -16.69
CA TYR A 219 -0.61 8.30 -17.40
C TYR A 219 -2.15 8.38 -17.42
N ALA A 220 -2.71 9.55 -17.75
CA ALA A 220 -4.16 9.79 -17.77
C ALA A 220 -4.94 8.84 -18.72
N ASP A 221 -4.37 8.50 -19.88
CA ASP A 221 -4.97 7.57 -20.85
C ASP A 221 -5.14 6.13 -20.33
N LEU A 222 -4.43 5.81 -19.24
CA LEU A 222 -4.51 4.54 -18.53
C LEU A 222 -5.31 4.65 -17.22
N GLY A 223 -6.03 5.77 -17.00
CA GLY A 223 -6.74 6.04 -15.75
C GLY A 223 -5.83 6.42 -14.58
N GLY A 224 -4.58 6.79 -14.86
CA GLY A 224 -3.55 7.09 -13.86
C GLY A 224 -3.42 8.56 -13.50
N TRP A 225 -2.61 8.82 -12.47
CA TRP A 225 -2.45 10.11 -11.81
C TRP A 225 -1.07 10.75 -11.91
N GLN A 226 -0.18 10.22 -12.76
CA GLN A 226 1.22 10.68 -12.81
C GLN A 226 1.36 12.19 -12.99
N PHE A 227 0.58 12.78 -13.89
CA PHE A 227 0.60 14.22 -14.20
C PHE A 227 -0.57 15.00 -13.55
N CYS A 228 -1.31 14.36 -12.65
CA CYS A 228 -2.36 15.03 -11.91
C CYS A 228 -1.74 15.93 -10.85
N PHE A 229 -2.27 17.16 -10.74
CA PHE A 229 -1.79 18.11 -9.74
C PHE A 229 -2.68 18.13 -8.50
N PHE A 230 -2.08 18.44 -7.35
CA PHE A 230 -2.75 18.72 -6.10
C PHE A 230 -2.11 19.94 -5.41
N GLY A 231 -2.88 20.67 -4.61
CA GLY A 231 -2.42 21.85 -3.87
C GLY A 231 -3.57 22.82 -3.56
N SER A 232 -3.39 23.74 -2.61
CA SER A 232 -4.42 24.73 -2.27
C SER A 232 -4.65 25.77 -3.36
N LYS A 233 -3.64 26.04 -4.21
CA LYS A 233 -3.79 26.85 -5.44
C LYS A 233 -4.29 26.06 -6.65
N CYS A 234 -4.51 24.74 -6.51
CA CYS A 234 -5.30 23.98 -7.46
C CYS A 234 -6.79 24.22 -7.17
N SER A 235 -7.23 25.47 -7.34
CA SER A 235 -8.64 25.89 -7.25
C SER A 235 -9.06 26.49 -8.58
N VAL A 236 -10.25 26.14 -9.04
CA VAL A 236 -10.85 26.69 -10.27
C VAL A 236 -11.27 28.14 -9.99
N ASN A 237 -10.70 29.09 -10.74
CA ASN A 237 -11.17 30.47 -10.69
C ASN A 237 -12.61 30.54 -11.20
N SER A 238 -13.51 30.97 -10.33
CA SER A 238 -14.89 31.31 -10.66
C SER A 238 -14.88 32.69 -11.32
N GLY A 239 -15.04 32.77 -12.64
CA GLY A 239 -15.23 34.07 -13.32
C GLY A 239 -14.10 34.48 -14.26
N SER A 240 -13.78 33.63 -15.23
CA SER A 240 -13.35 34.03 -16.58
C SER A 240 -13.07 32.74 -17.34
N GLY A 241 -13.50 32.64 -18.59
CA GLY A 241 -13.18 31.52 -19.49
C GLY A 241 -11.71 31.50 -19.90
N SER A 242 -10.79 31.84 -18.99
CA SER A 242 -9.35 31.88 -19.21
C SER A 242 -8.65 31.22 -18.02
N PHE A 243 -7.95 30.13 -18.32
CA PHE A 243 -6.97 29.52 -17.43
C PHE A 243 -5.81 30.51 -17.24
N SER A 244 -5.95 31.45 -16.30
CA SER A 244 -4.76 32.11 -15.72
C SER A 244 -4.20 31.16 -14.66
N ALA A 245 -3.49 30.15 -15.14
CA ALA A 245 -2.47 29.54 -14.30
C ALA A 245 -1.43 30.62 -14.02
N SER A 246 -1.07 30.84 -12.75
CA SER A 246 0.26 31.32 -12.44
C SER A 246 1.24 30.27 -12.95
N SER A 247 1.63 30.40 -14.23
CA SER A 247 2.78 29.82 -14.93
C SER A 247 3.11 28.31 -14.77
N GLY A 248 2.24 27.47 -14.19
CA GLY A 248 2.54 26.04 -14.00
C GLY A 248 1.38 25.05 -14.14
N CYS A 249 0.15 25.52 -14.41
CA CYS A 249 -1.07 24.70 -14.43
C CYS A 249 -1.75 24.63 -15.81
N SER A 250 -0.99 24.84 -16.89
CA SER A 250 -1.48 24.79 -18.27
C SER A 250 -1.35 23.41 -18.94
N SER A 251 -0.76 22.43 -18.24
CA SER A 251 -0.39 21.13 -18.81
C SER A 251 -1.17 19.96 -18.20
N CYS A 252 -2.50 20.04 -18.23
CA CYS A 252 -3.32 18.82 -18.24
C CYS A 252 -3.98 18.71 -19.62
N PRO A 253 -3.30 18.13 -20.63
CA PRO A 253 -4.00 17.69 -21.83
C PRO A 253 -4.95 16.57 -21.39
N ASN A 254 -6.25 16.78 -21.57
CA ASN A 254 -7.34 15.81 -21.35
C ASN A 254 -7.80 15.60 -19.89
N SER A 255 -8.60 16.52 -19.35
CA SER A 255 -9.49 16.26 -18.20
C SER A 255 -10.74 15.43 -18.56
N LYS A 256 -10.61 14.44 -19.44
CA LYS A 256 -11.70 13.47 -19.74
C LYS A 256 -11.53 12.14 -19.00
N THR A 257 -11.04 12.11 -17.77
CA THR A 257 -10.98 10.87 -16.97
C THR A 257 -11.48 11.05 -15.53
N TYR A 258 -12.79 11.30 -15.45
CA TYR A 258 -13.75 10.39 -14.78
C TYR A 258 -14.90 9.97 -15.72
N LEU A 259 -14.66 10.15 -17.03
CA LEU A 259 -15.56 10.00 -18.19
C LEU A 259 -17.06 10.28 -17.92
N CYS A 260 -17.43 11.54 -18.11
CA CYS A 260 -18.79 12.01 -18.28
C CYS A 260 -19.56 11.18 -19.31
N THR A 261 -20.83 10.88 -19.02
CA THR A 261 -21.80 10.36 -19.99
C THR A 261 -22.33 11.49 -20.89
N GLY A 262 -22.45 11.23 -22.19
CA GLY A 262 -23.18 12.08 -23.13
C GLY A 262 -23.27 11.42 -24.51
N SER A 263 -24.50 11.24 -24.99
CA SER A 263 -24.89 10.42 -26.14
C SER A 263 -24.33 10.90 -27.48
N SER A 264 -24.05 9.93 -28.34
CA SER A 264 -24.18 9.94 -29.81
C SER A 264 -23.68 11.17 -30.57
N GLY A 265 -22.51 11.04 -31.19
CA GLY A 265 -22.03 11.95 -32.23
C GLY A 265 -20.64 11.54 -32.71
N SER A 266 -20.56 10.95 -33.89
CA SER A 266 -19.34 10.54 -34.57
C SER A 266 -18.45 11.75 -34.91
N ASN A 267 -17.39 11.99 -34.12
CA ASN A 267 -16.07 12.44 -34.57
C ASN A 267 -15.15 12.61 -33.35
N TRP A 268 -14.21 11.69 -33.20
CA TRP A 268 -13.17 11.73 -32.18
C TRP A 268 -11.89 12.31 -32.80
N ASP A 269 -11.75 13.63 -32.85
CA ASP A 269 -10.47 14.22 -33.30
C ASP A 269 -9.50 14.43 -32.12
N VAL A 270 -8.27 13.95 -32.33
CA VAL A 270 -7.18 13.77 -31.36
C VAL A 270 -6.30 15.01 -31.20
N HIS A 271 -6.76 16.19 -31.63
CA HIS A 271 -5.96 17.40 -31.56
C HIS A 271 -6.57 18.44 -30.63
N GLY A 272 -5.97 18.57 -29.45
CA GLY A 272 -6.30 19.59 -28.47
C GLY A 272 -6.05 20.99 -29.02
N LYS A 273 -7.13 21.68 -29.41
CA LYS A 273 -7.29 23.14 -29.54
C LYS A 273 -8.80 23.39 -29.60
N HIS A 274 -9.30 24.34 -28.81
CA HIS A 274 -10.72 24.69 -28.56
C HIS A 274 -11.42 23.92 -27.42
N CYS A 275 -11.42 24.55 -26.24
CA CYS A 275 -12.55 24.47 -25.32
C CYS A 275 -13.48 25.65 -25.64
N ASP A 276 -14.49 25.45 -26.48
CA ASP A 276 -15.58 26.40 -26.66
C ASP A 276 -16.83 25.82 -25.95
N PRO A 277 -17.43 26.51 -24.95
CA PRO A 277 -18.56 26.02 -24.19
C PRO A 277 -19.87 26.19 -24.97
N LYS A 278 -20.04 25.45 -26.08
CA LYS A 278 -21.33 25.34 -26.79
C LYS A 278 -21.87 23.91 -26.94
N GLY A 279 -21.23 22.92 -26.35
CA GLY A 279 -21.75 21.54 -26.27
C GLY A 279 -22.01 21.15 -24.83
N GLY A 280 -23.29 21.00 -24.45
CA GLY A 280 -23.76 20.70 -23.10
C GLY A 280 -23.35 19.34 -22.54
N GLY A 281 -22.07 19.17 -22.20
CA GLY A 281 -21.59 18.07 -21.37
C GLY A 281 -21.99 18.29 -19.91
N GLN A 282 -22.95 17.51 -19.42
CA GLN A 282 -23.47 17.62 -18.06
C GLN A 282 -22.46 17.08 -17.03
N CYS A 283 -21.95 17.94 -16.14
CA CYS A 283 -21.33 17.52 -14.90
C CYS A 283 -22.44 17.22 -13.87
N ILE A 284 -22.59 15.97 -13.45
CA ILE A 284 -23.61 15.57 -12.47
C ILE A 284 -23.09 15.87 -11.05
N ASN A 285 -23.88 16.62 -10.29
CA ASN A 285 -23.66 16.90 -8.85
C ASN A 285 -23.98 15.65 -8.00
N ALA A 286 -23.27 15.49 -6.87
CA ALA A 286 -23.37 14.41 -5.87
C ALA A 286 -24.78 14.10 -5.27
N ASN A 287 -25.83 14.84 -5.62
CA ASN A 287 -27.19 14.64 -5.13
C ASN A 287 -28.19 14.14 -6.19
N GLY A 288 -27.75 13.58 -7.32
CA GLY A 288 -28.61 12.77 -8.22
C GLY A 288 -29.89 13.42 -8.78
N SER A 289 -30.16 14.70 -8.50
CA SER A 289 -31.44 15.36 -8.79
C SER A 289 -31.29 16.79 -9.33
N GLY A 290 -30.07 17.32 -9.41
CA GLY A 290 -29.81 18.61 -10.03
C GLY A 290 -29.39 18.45 -11.48
N LYS A 291 -30.33 18.48 -12.42
CA LYS A 291 -29.98 18.93 -13.78
C LYS A 291 -29.30 20.29 -13.61
N CYS A 292 -28.09 20.48 -14.15
CA CYS A 292 -27.65 21.83 -14.48
C CYS A 292 -28.56 22.28 -15.64
N SER A 293 -29.78 22.70 -15.31
CA SER A 293 -30.73 23.17 -16.29
C SER A 293 -30.23 24.51 -16.82
N GLU A 294 -29.97 24.56 -18.13
CA GLU A 294 -30.17 25.80 -18.88
C GLU A 294 -31.65 26.17 -18.73
N SER A 295 -31.97 26.98 -17.72
CA SER A 295 -33.26 27.66 -17.63
C SER A 295 -33.02 29.12 -17.96
N THR A 296 -33.61 29.54 -19.06
CA THR A 296 -33.81 30.95 -19.38
C THR A 296 -34.54 31.65 -18.23
N HIS A 297 -34.10 32.86 -17.91
CA HIS A 297 -34.65 33.87 -16.99
C HIS A 297 -34.45 33.76 -15.45
N ASN A 298 -33.72 34.76 -14.94
CA ASN A 298 -33.90 35.50 -13.67
C ASN A 298 -34.12 34.72 -12.35
N THR A 299 -33.16 33.89 -11.92
CA THR A 299 -33.03 33.52 -10.49
C THR A 299 -31.57 33.58 -10.01
N PRO A 300 -31.29 33.84 -8.71
CA PRO A 300 -29.92 34.02 -8.20
C PRO A 300 -29.09 32.74 -8.39
N ARG A 301 -27.96 32.86 -9.09
CA ARG A 301 -27.01 31.77 -9.40
C ARG A 301 -26.60 31.02 -8.13
N LYS A 302 -26.96 29.73 -8.00
CA LYS A 302 -26.19 28.80 -7.16
C LYS A 302 -24.93 28.40 -7.93
N PRO A 303 -23.72 28.71 -7.46
CA PRO A 303 -22.49 28.35 -8.17
C PRO A 303 -22.33 26.83 -8.18
N CYS A 304 -22.18 26.25 -9.38
CA CYS A 304 -21.69 24.87 -9.52
C CYS A 304 -20.29 24.79 -8.91
N ILE A 305 -20.14 24.02 -7.83
CA ILE A 305 -18.85 23.81 -7.16
C ILE A 305 -17.93 23.06 -8.14
N PRO A 306 -16.79 23.64 -8.55
CA PRO A 306 -15.86 22.96 -9.45
C PRO A 306 -15.24 21.75 -8.75
N CYS A 307 -15.36 20.56 -9.37
CA CYS A 307 -14.82 19.33 -8.79
C CYS A 307 -13.28 19.38 -8.73
N PRO A 308 -12.66 19.08 -7.57
CA PRO A 308 -11.21 18.96 -7.47
C PRO A 308 -10.67 17.84 -8.37
N HIS A 309 -9.42 17.98 -8.82
CA HIS A 309 -8.74 16.99 -9.66
C HIS A 309 -8.75 15.59 -8.99
N PRO A 310 -8.90 14.47 -9.74
CA PRO A 310 -8.74 13.09 -9.28
C PRO A 310 -7.90 12.83 -8.03
N LEU A 311 -6.61 13.16 -8.13
CA LEU A 311 -5.64 12.97 -7.07
C LEU A 311 -5.93 13.83 -5.84
N GLN A 312 -6.28 15.10 -6.02
CA GLN A 312 -6.64 15.99 -4.91
C GLN A 312 -7.90 15.49 -4.19
N ARG A 313 -8.91 15.02 -4.94
CA ARG A 313 -10.11 14.41 -4.36
C ARG A 313 -9.78 13.14 -3.57
N PHE A 314 -8.85 12.32 -4.05
CA PHE A 314 -8.38 11.14 -3.31
C PHE A 314 -7.71 11.52 -2.00
N LEU A 315 -6.78 12.47 -2.05
CA LEU A 315 -6.04 12.94 -0.87
C LEU A 315 -6.95 13.58 0.18
N THR A 316 -8.02 14.25 -0.27
CA THR A 316 -8.95 14.99 0.62
C THR A 316 -10.19 14.20 1.02
N ALA A 317 -10.33 12.95 0.57
CA ALA A 317 -11.44 12.09 0.94
C ALA A 317 -11.47 11.83 2.46
N THR A 318 -12.68 11.83 3.03
CA THR A 318 -12.97 11.59 4.45
C THR A 318 -14.07 10.52 4.59
N SER A 319 -14.29 10.01 5.80
CA SER A 319 -15.38 9.07 6.11
C SER A 319 -16.77 9.62 5.75
N ASP A 320 -16.95 10.94 5.84
CA ASP A 320 -18.23 11.62 5.60
C ASP A 320 -18.42 12.01 4.13
N SER A 321 -17.47 11.66 3.26
CA SER A 321 -17.59 11.91 1.82
C SER A 321 -18.79 11.13 1.27
N PRO A 322 -19.76 11.77 0.58
CA PRO A 322 -21.02 11.14 0.22
C PRO A 322 -20.78 9.86 -0.60
N SER A 323 -21.27 8.74 -0.05
CA SER A 323 -21.27 7.39 -0.62
C SER A 323 -22.32 7.21 -1.75
N SER A 324 -22.99 8.29 -2.15
CA SER A 324 -24.16 8.27 -3.04
C SER A 324 -23.85 7.88 -4.48
N ASP A 325 -22.59 7.73 -4.87
CA ASP A 325 -22.21 7.18 -6.16
C ASP A 325 -21.30 5.94 -6.01
N PRO A 326 -21.81 4.72 -6.25
CA PRO A 326 -21.02 3.49 -6.24
C PRO A 326 -19.92 3.44 -7.31
N LYS A 327 -19.85 4.45 -8.21
CA LYS A 327 -18.77 4.65 -9.18
C LYS A 327 -17.67 5.60 -8.68
N SER A 328 -17.81 6.15 -7.47
CA SER A 328 -16.82 7.04 -6.87
C SER A 328 -15.67 6.24 -6.27
N LEU A 329 -14.45 6.41 -6.79
CA LEU A 329 -13.21 5.84 -6.25
C LEU A 329 -12.90 6.29 -4.79
N PHE A 330 -13.70 7.21 -4.24
CA PHE A 330 -13.34 8.06 -3.10
C PHE A 330 -14.11 7.78 -1.81
N ALA A 331 -15.06 6.84 -1.85
CA ALA A 331 -15.90 6.46 -0.71
C ALA A 331 -16.17 4.94 -0.75
N LEU A 332 -15.12 4.14 -0.92
CA LEU A 332 -15.27 2.70 -1.10
C LEU A 332 -15.35 1.98 0.25
N PRO A 333 -16.36 1.10 0.46
CA PRO A 333 -16.47 0.29 1.66
C PRO A 333 -15.19 -0.52 1.89
N GLY A 334 -14.65 -0.48 3.11
CA GLY A 334 -13.49 -1.29 3.52
C GLY A 334 -12.11 -0.67 3.26
N THR A 335 -12.01 0.54 2.68
CA THR A 335 -10.72 1.25 2.55
C THR A 335 -10.60 2.41 3.54
N THR A 336 -9.38 2.69 4.00
CA THR A 336 -9.10 3.84 4.87
C THR A 336 -8.92 5.10 4.02
N PRO A 337 -9.77 6.13 4.17
CA PRO A 337 -9.66 7.36 3.38
C PRO A 337 -8.40 8.16 3.74
N MET A 338 -7.90 8.97 2.81
CA MET A 338 -6.61 9.67 3.02
C MET A 338 -6.67 10.77 4.09
N GLY A 339 -7.76 11.55 4.16
CA GLY A 339 -8.05 12.48 5.26
C GLY A 339 -7.24 13.78 5.30
N PHE A 340 -6.67 14.25 4.19
CA PHE A 340 -5.98 15.54 4.17
C PHE A 340 -6.98 16.71 4.04
N SER A 341 -6.82 17.74 4.87
CA SER A 341 -7.63 18.95 4.74
C SER A 341 -7.20 19.77 3.52
N GLN A 342 -8.15 20.20 2.69
CA GLN A 342 -7.92 21.07 1.54
C GLN A 342 -7.18 22.36 1.92
N GLN A 343 -7.48 22.91 3.11
CA GLN A 343 -6.85 24.13 3.62
C GLN A 343 -5.38 23.93 4.00
N LYS A 344 -4.99 22.69 4.35
CA LYS A 344 -3.62 22.33 4.73
C LYS A 344 -2.80 21.80 3.54
N LEU A 345 -3.33 21.83 2.31
CA LEU A 345 -2.56 21.45 1.12
C LEU A 345 -1.55 22.53 0.75
N SER A 346 -0.42 22.09 0.20
CA SER A 346 0.65 22.97 -0.28
C SER A 346 0.10 24.10 -1.17
N PRO A 347 0.50 25.36 -0.96
CA PRO A 347 0.13 26.48 -1.84
C PRO A 347 0.81 26.40 -3.21
N THR A 348 1.83 25.55 -3.37
CA THR A 348 2.39 25.20 -4.68
C THR A 348 1.74 23.94 -5.21
N ALA A 349 1.41 23.94 -6.50
CA ALA A 349 0.89 22.76 -7.18
C ALA A 349 1.99 21.68 -7.28
N LYS A 350 1.68 20.45 -6.88
CA LYS A 350 2.58 19.30 -6.94
C LYS A 350 1.95 18.18 -7.75
N SER A 351 2.79 17.37 -8.41
CA SER A 351 2.32 16.30 -9.29
C SER A 351 2.20 14.95 -8.57
N GLY A 352 1.38 14.05 -9.10
CA GLY A 352 1.35 12.66 -8.67
C GLY A 352 2.71 11.96 -8.78
N ASN A 353 3.53 12.29 -9.78
CA ASN A 353 4.88 11.76 -9.90
C ASN A 353 5.77 12.15 -8.71
N SER A 354 5.66 13.39 -8.22
CA SER A 354 6.38 13.85 -7.01
C SER A 354 5.94 13.07 -5.77
N LEU A 355 4.64 12.78 -5.65
CA LEU A 355 4.09 11.99 -4.56
C LEU A 355 4.57 10.52 -4.63
N ARG A 356 4.56 9.94 -5.83
CA ARG A 356 5.07 8.59 -6.08
C ARG A 356 6.54 8.47 -5.69
N ALA A 357 7.37 9.46 -6.02
CA ALA A 357 8.79 9.44 -5.70
C ALA A 357 9.05 9.33 -4.19
N VAL A 358 8.19 9.89 -3.35
CA VAL A 358 8.27 9.72 -1.88
C VAL A 358 7.78 8.34 -1.46
N ILE A 359 6.65 7.87 -2.01
CA ILE A 359 6.06 6.58 -1.63
C ILE A 359 7.02 5.41 -1.90
N ILE A 360 7.70 5.40 -3.06
CA ILE A 360 8.58 4.29 -3.44
C ILE A 360 9.81 4.12 -2.52
N LEU A 361 10.13 5.12 -1.69
CA LEU A 361 11.19 5.01 -0.66
C LEU A 361 10.79 4.11 0.51
N PHE A 362 9.50 3.84 0.68
CA PHE A 362 8.95 3.07 1.80
C PHE A 362 8.14 1.86 1.34
N CYS A 363 7.40 1.99 0.24
CA CYS A 363 6.39 1.05 -0.22
C CYS A 363 6.75 0.49 -1.60
N ASN A 364 7.69 -0.44 -1.65
CA ASN A 364 8.11 -1.14 -2.87
C ASN A 364 8.57 -2.56 -2.55
N SER A 365 8.69 -3.43 -3.55
CA SER A 365 9.11 -4.82 -3.35
C SER A 365 10.53 -4.90 -2.77
N GLY A 366 10.78 -5.83 -1.84
CA GLY A 366 12.10 -6.05 -1.24
C GLY A 366 12.25 -5.37 0.12
N PHE A 367 13.46 -4.90 0.45
CA PHE A 367 13.83 -4.44 1.80
C PHE A 367 13.36 -3.02 2.15
N TYR A 368 12.22 -2.59 1.63
CA TYR A 368 11.67 -1.26 1.89
C TYR A 368 10.89 -1.24 3.21
N PRO A 369 11.08 -0.21 4.07
CA PRO A 369 10.60 -0.21 5.44
C PRO A 369 9.11 -0.56 5.63
N LEU A 370 8.21 0.08 4.88
CA LEU A 370 6.77 -0.14 5.06
C LEU A 370 6.35 -1.52 4.53
N THR A 371 6.93 -1.96 3.42
CA THR A 371 6.72 -3.32 2.89
C THR A 371 7.17 -4.37 3.90
N ARG A 372 8.35 -4.19 4.50
CA ARG A 372 8.90 -5.14 5.49
C ARG A 372 8.09 -5.18 6.78
N LEU A 373 7.56 -4.04 7.24
CA LEU A 373 6.63 -4.02 8.37
C LEU A 373 5.29 -4.68 8.04
N ALA A 374 4.77 -4.50 6.82
CA ALA A 374 3.54 -5.15 6.37
C ALA A 374 3.73 -6.67 6.23
N GLU A 375 4.87 -7.11 5.68
CA GLU A 375 5.23 -8.54 5.64
C GLU A 375 5.32 -9.13 7.04
N PHE A 376 5.96 -8.43 7.95
CA PHE A 376 6.04 -8.84 9.34
C PHE A 376 4.65 -8.91 9.98
N SER A 377 3.82 -7.89 9.83
CA SER A 377 2.50 -7.86 10.46
C SER A 377 1.62 -9.02 9.99
N VAL A 378 1.60 -9.32 8.70
CA VAL A 378 0.87 -10.49 8.15
C VAL A 378 1.41 -11.80 8.73
N CYS A 379 2.73 -11.92 8.82
CA CYS A 379 3.40 -13.14 9.25
C CYS A 379 3.21 -13.44 10.75
N VAL A 380 3.30 -12.43 11.62
CA VAL A 380 3.28 -12.62 13.08
C VAL A 380 1.89 -12.61 13.68
N THR A 381 0.96 -11.83 13.10
CA THR A 381 -0.41 -11.78 13.61
C THR A 381 -1.16 -13.05 13.28
N LEU A 382 -0.72 -13.77 12.24
CA LEU A 382 -1.40 -14.95 11.70
C LEU A 382 -2.91 -14.69 11.53
N ARG A 383 -3.27 -13.45 11.19
CA ARG A 383 -4.67 -13.11 10.94
C ARG A 383 -5.12 -13.84 9.68
N PRO A 384 -6.24 -14.57 9.71
CA PRO A 384 -6.76 -15.20 8.52
C PRO A 384 -7.01 -14.13 7.43
N PRO A 385 -6.64 -14.38 6.17
CA PRO A 385 -7.02 -13.49 5.07
C PRO A 385 -8.54 -13.45 4.93
N GLU A 386 -9.15 -12.28 5.13
CA GLU A 386 -10.62 -12.14 5.11
C GLU A 386 -11.13 -11.58 3.79
N SER A 387 -10.43 -10.57 3.25
CA SER A 387 -10.88 -9.88 2.04
C SER A 387 -10.43 -10.61 0.76
N LEU A 388 -11.13 -10.37 -0.34
CA LEU A 388 -10.84 -11.01 -1.64
C LEU A 388 -9.38 -10.83 -2.08
N PHE A 389 -8.82 -9.63 -1.96
CA PHE A 389 -7.42 -9.36 -2.34
C PHE A 389 -6.39 -10.03 -1.42
N GLU A 390 -6.74 -10.28 -0.16
CA GLU A 390 -5.87 -11.01 0.78
C GLU A 390 -5.87 -12.50 0.48
N LEU A 391 -7.05 -13.07 0.27
CA LEU A 391 -7.19 -14.48 -0.13
C LEU A 391 -6.45 -14.72 -1.44
N PHE A 392 -6.63 -13.83 -2.42
CA PHE A 392 -5.90 -13.88 -3.68
C PHE A 392 -4.38 -13.82 -3.46
N SER A 393 -3.91 -12.91 -2.59
CA SER A 393 -2.48 -12.78 -2.25
C SER A 393 -1.95 -14.03 -1.56
N PHE A 394 -2.69 -14.58 -0.59
CA PHE A 394 -2.33 -15.78 0.15
C PHE A 394 -2.18 -16.98 -0.79
N PHE A 395 -3.23 -17.33 -1.55
CA PHE A 395 -3.19 -18.47 -2.47
C PHE A 395 -2.09 -18.33 -3.53
N GLN A 396 -1.83 -17.11 -4.01
CA GLN A 396 -0.77 -16.84 -4.97
C GLN A 396 0.63 -17.01 -4.36
N LYS A 397 0.87 -16.38 -3.21
CA LYS A 397 2.22 -16.26 -2.64
C LYS A 397 2.61 -17.47 -1.82
N PHE A 398 1.66 -18.13 -1.15
CA PHE A 398 1.92 -19.35 -0.38
C PHE A 398 2.49 -20.44 -1.27
N VAL A 399 1.84 -20.72 -2.41
CA VAL A 399 2.31 -21.70 -3.41
C VAL A 399 3.69 -21.35 -3.98
N SER A 400 4.02 -20.07 -4.02
CA SER A 400 5.32 -19.59 -4.53
C SER A 400 6.44 -19.67 -3.49
N SER A 401 6.11 -19.87 -2.21
CA SER A 401 7.06 -19.90 -1.10
C SER A 401 7.90 -21.17 -1.08
N ASP A 402 9.09 -21.09 -0.49
CA ASP A 402 9.97 -22.26 -0.34
C ASP A 402 9.45 -23.21 0.74
N VAL A 403 8.77 -22.68 1.77
CA VAL A 403 8.06 -23.48 2.78
C VAL A 403 7.04 -24.42 2.12
N PHE A 404 6.22 -23.89 1.20
CA PHE A 404 5.24 -24.70 0.48
C PHE A 404 5.90 -25.78 -0.39
N LYS A 405 6.96 -25.42 -1.13
CA LYS A 405 7.64 -26.36 -2.04
C LYS A 405 8.29 -27.52 -1.28
N SER A 406 8.95 -27.20 -0.16
CA SER A 406 9.82 -28.14 0.56
C SER A 406 9.11 -28.92 1.66
N HIS A 407 8.12 -28.34 2.35
CA HIS A 407 7.58 -28.91 3.60
C HIS A 407 6.07 -29.20 3.58
N PHE A 408 5.29 -28.56 2.71
CA PHE A 408 3.83 -28.68 2.77
C PHE A 408 3.31 -30.10 2.51
N GLU A 409 3.91 -30.82 1.55
CA GLU A 409 3.50 -32.20 1.22
C GLU A 409 3.68 -33.14 2.40
N SER A 410 4.90 -33.17 2.97
CA SER A 410 5.23 -34.00 4.12
C SER A 410 4.46 -33.60 5.37
N TYR A 411 4.18 -32.30 5.55
CA TYR A 411 3.36 -31.82 6.67
C TYR A 411 1.93 -32.38 6.55
N VAL A 412 1.31 -32.27 5.37
CA VAL A 412 -0.04 -32.80 5.13
C VAL A 412 -0.06 -34.32 5.30
N GLU A 413 0.96 -35.04 4.81
CA GLU A 413 1.08 -36.50 4.99
C GLU A 413 1.28 -36.95 6.44
N GLY A 414 1.69 -36.04 7.34
CA GLY A 414 1.81 -36.31 8.76
C GLY A 414 0.51 -36.17 9.56
N GLU A 415 -0.54 -35.59 8.98
CA GLU A 415 -1.86 -35.51 9.61
C GLU A 415 -2.54 -36.92 9.62
N PRO A 416 -3.51 -37.19 10.53
CA PRO A 416 -4.11 -38.52 10.65
C PRO A 416 -5.02 -38.87 9.46
N GLY A 417 -5.00 -40.11 8.96
CA GLY A 417 -5.94 -40.60 7.95
C GLY A 417 -5.26 -41.22 6.73
N THR A 418 -6.04 -41.58 5.70
CA THR A 418 -5.53 -42.14 4.43
C THR A 418 -5.87 -41.20 3.27
N TYR A 419 -4.87 -40.45 2.80
CA TYR A 419 -4.96 -39.53 1.67
C TYR A 419 -3.55 -39.24 1.14
N SER A 420 -3.45 -38.52 0.02
CA SER A 420 -2.17 -38.12 -0.55
C SER A 420 -1.97 -36.62 -0.38
N GLY A 421 -0.97 -36.20 0.40
CA GLY A 421 -0.59 -34.79 0.52
C GLY A 421 -0.20 -34.17 -0.83
N LYS A 422 0.34 -35.01 -1.74
CA LYS A 422 0.60 -34.65 -3.13
C LYS A 422 -0.64 -34.17 -3.88
N SER A 423 -1.81 -34.74 -3.64
CA SER A 423 -3.06 -34.32 -4.30
C SER A 423 -3.42 -32.88 -3.95
N LEU A 424 -3.43 -32.54 -2.65
CA LEU A 424 -3.73 -31.19 -2.18
C LEU A 424 -2.68 -30.18 -2.65
N LYS A 425 -1.39 -30.54 -2.59
CA LYS A 425 -0.29 -29.72 -3.11
C LYS A 425 -0.43 -29.46 -4.61
N THR A 426 -0.77 -30.49 -5.39
CA THR A 426 -0.96 -30.38 -6.84
C THR A 426 -2.16 -29.50 -7.17
N ALA A 427 -3.28 -29.63 -6.46
CA ALA A 427 -4.46 -28.79 -6.66
C ALA A 427 -4.15 -27.31 -6.38
N LEU A 428 -3.42 -27.00 -5.30
CA LEU A 428 -2.95 -25.63 -5.02
C LEU A 428 -2.01 -25.10 -6.11
N GLN A 429 -1.08 -25.93 -6.61
CA GLN A 429 -0.19 -25.55 -7.70
C GLN A 429 -0.96 -25.27 -9.00
N ASN A 430 -1.95 -26.11 -9.32
CA ASN A 430 -2.81 -25.94 -10.49
C ASN A 430 -3.68 -24.69 -10.37
N LEU A 431 -4.20 -24.39 -9.17
CA LEU A 431 -4.94 -23.15 -8.91
C LEU A 431 -4.11 -21.92 -9.21
N ASN A 432 -2.85 -21.90 -8.81
CA ASN A 432 -1.98 -20.75 -9.06
C ASN A 432 -1.46 -20.72 -10.51
N GLY A 433 -1.33 -21.89 -11.15
CA GLY A 433 -0.89 -22.03 -12.54
C GLY A 433 0.60 -22.39 -12.69
N ALA A 434 0.90 -23.29 -13.62
CA ALA A 434 2.27 -23.66 -13.98
C ALA A 434 2.97 -22.54 -14.80
N ARG A 435 4.31 -22.54 -14.82
CA ARG A 435 5.12 -21.61 -15.64
C ARG A 435 4.71 -21.67 -17.11
N ASN A 436 4.13 -20.59 -17.66
CA ASN A 436 4.10 -20.15 -19.07
C ASN A 436 3.90 -21.20 -20.19
N SER A 437 3.44 -22.42 -19.89
CA SER A 437 3.25 -23.48 -20.86
C SER A 437 1.99 -23.19 -21.67
N HIS A 438 2.14 -22.40 -22.73
CA HIS A 438 1.08 -22.08 -23.70
C HIS A 438 0.86 -23.25 -24.68
N SER A 439 0.73 -24.48 -24.17
CA SER A 439 0.46 -25.67 -24.99
C SER A 439 -1.05 -25.89 -25.12
N GLY A 440 -1.63 -25.37 -26.22
CA GLY A 440 -2.90 -25.84 -26.79
C GLY A 440 -4.21 -25.34 -26.15
N SER A 441 -4.34 -25.40 -24.82
CA SER A 441 -5.53 -24.92 -24.08
C SER A 441 -5.13 -23.85 -23.07
N HIS A 442 -5.83 -22.72 -23.04
CA HIS A 442 -5.48 -21.61 -22.14
C HIS A 442 -5.91 -21.94 -20.71
N PRO A 443 -4.98 -21.85 -19.73
CA PRO A 443 -5.31 -22.15 -18.35
C PRO A 443 -6.28 -21.10 -17.78
N PHE A 444 -7.16 -21.57 -16.90
CA PHE A 444 -8.11 -20.78 -16.13
C PHE A 444 -7.76 -20.84 -14.64
N ASP A 445 -6.47 -20.69 -14.37
CA ASP A 445 -5.86 -20.54 -13.06
C ASP A 445 -5.85 -19.06 -12.61
N LEU A 446 -5.38 -18.76 -11.40
CA LEU A 446 -5.24 -17.39 -10.91
C LEU A 446 -4.25 -16.58 -11.77
N LYS A 447 -3.16 -17.20 -12.26
CA LYS A 447 -2.18 -16.53 -13.12
C LYS A 447 -2.80 -15.97 -14.40
N SER A 448 -3.85 -16.60 -14.91
CA SER A 448 -4.62 -16.11 -16.05
C SER A 448 -5.27 -14.73 -15.81
N LEU A 449 -5.44 -14.32 -14.54
CA LEU A 449 -6.02 -13.04 -14.12
C LEU A 449 -4.96 -11.96 -13.82
N TYR A 450 -3.74 -12.33 -13.40
CA TYR A 450 -2.73 -11.35 -12.96
C TYR A 450 -1.44 -11.33 -13.80
N ASP A 451 -1.00 -12.45 -14.38
CA ASP A 451 0.31 -12.54 -15.04
C ASP A 451 0.32 -13.42 -16.31
N CYS A 452 -0.74 -13.32 -17.13
CA CYS A 452 -0.77 -13.96 -18.45
C CYS A 452 -0.17 -13.03 -19.53
N SER A 453 0.91 -13.46 -20.17
CA SER A 453 1.57 -12.72 -21.26
C SER A 453 1.13 -13.15 -22.68
N SER A 454 0.15 -14.06 -22.81
CA SER A 454 -0.28 -14.62 -24.10
C SER A 454 -0.54 -13.53 -25.15
N THR A 455 0.00 -13.73 -26.35
CA THR A 455 -0.14 -12.83 -27.50
C THR A 455 -1.37 -13.16 -28.36
N LYS A 456 -2.01 -14.32 -28.17
CA LYS A 456 -3.06 -14.84 -29.06
C LYS A 456 -4.48 -14.37 -28.72
N GLY A 457 -4.75 -13.07 -28.54
CA GLY A 457 -6.14 -12.55 -28.50
C GLY A 457 -7.12 -13.21 -27.49
N LEU A 458 -6.63 -13.76 -26.37
CA LEU A 458 -7.45 -14.54 -25.43
C LEU A 458 -7.94 -13.74 -24.24
N THR A 459 -8.87 -14.35 -23.50
CA THR A 459 -9.51 -13.83 -22.29
C THR A 459 -8.54 -13.64 -21.12
N CYS A 460 -7.40 -14.33 -21.06
CA CYS A 460 -6.38 -14.15 -20.01
C CYS A 460 -5.60 -12.82 -20.16
N GLY A 461 -5.09 -12.29 -19.05
CA GLY A 461 -4.37 -11.02 -19.07
C GLY A 461 -3.74 -10.64 -17.73
N LYS A 462 -3.23 -9.42 -17.67
CA LYS A 462 -2.62 -8.82 -16.47
C LYS A 462 -3.60 -7.84 -15.84
N TYR A 463 -4.75 -8.37 -15.43
CA TYR A 463 -5.89 -7.60 -14.94
C TYR A 463 -5.70 -7.14 -13.52
N LEU A 464 -5.37 -8.05 -12.60
CA LEU A 464 -5.45 -7.80 -11.17
C LEU A 464 -4.06 -7.73 -10.54
N TYR A 465 -3.79 -6.69 -9.77
CA TYR A 465 -2.73 -6.65 -8.78
C TYR A 465 -3.38 -6.45 -7.40
N PRO A 466 -3.25 -7.42 -6.47
CA PRO A 466 -3.74 -7.25 -5.10
C PRO A 466 -2.86 -6.25 -4.32
N LEU A 467 -3.47 -5.24 -3.69
CA LEU A 467 -2.74 -4.15 -3.01
C LEU A 467 -1.94 -4.56 -1.76
N ILE A 468 -2.06 -5.81 -1.33
CA ILE A 468 -1.35 -6.42 -0.19
C ILE A 468 -0.40 -7.53 -0.63
N ALA A 469 -0.26 -7.76 -1.94
CA ALA A 469 0.42 -8.94 -2.49
C ALA A 469 1.87 -9.04 -1.98
N ASP A 470 2.60 -7.93 -1.90
CA ASP A 470 3.99 -7.97 -1.41
C ASP A 470 4.09 -8.09 0.11
N ALA A 471 3.01 -7.91 0.88
CA ALA A 471 3.01 -8.25 2.30
C ALA A 471 2.92 -9.77 2.54
N TYR A 472 2.42 -10.54 1.57
CA TYR A 472 2.34 -12.01 1.67
C TYR A 472 3.62 -12.72 1.18
N ASN A 473 4.80 -12.10 1.24
CA ASN A 473 6.03 -12.73 0.73
C ASN A 473 6.75 -13.66 1.73
N ILE A 474 6.34 -13.69 3.00
CA ILE A 474 7.03 -14.45 4.05
C ILE A 474 6.10 -15.50 4.63
N PHE A 475 6.58 -16.75 4.61
CA PHE A 475 5.96 -17.90 5.23
C PHE A 475 7.02 -18.66 6.02
N ILE A 476 6.61 -19.26 7.13
CA ILE A 476 7.49 -19.96 8.06
C ILE A 476 6.95 -21.36 8.32
N GLU A 477 7.85 -22.35 8.30
CA GLU A 477 7.52 -23.77 8.47
C GLU A 477 6.69 -24.05 9.73
N ASN A 478 7.04 -23.44 10.86
CA ASN A 478 6.34 -23.62 12.15
C ASN A 478 4.83 -23.27 12.10
N PHE A 479 4.40 -22.50 11.12
CA PHE A 479 3.00 -22.09 10.96
C PHE A 479 2.27 -22.87 9.86
N LEU A 480 2.85 -23.96 9.34
CA LEU A 480 2.24 -24.81 8.31
C LEU A 480 0.84 -25.29 8.69
N GLY A 481 0.60 -25.69 9.94
CA GLY A 481 -0.74 -26.07 10.41
C GLY A 481 -1.75 -24.93 10.32
N THR A 482 -1.32 -23.69 10.58
CA THR A 482 -2.16 -22.50 10.41
C THR A 482 -2.44 -22.23 8.94
N TYR A 483 -1.44 -22.34 8.06
CA TYR A 483 -1.63 -22.16 6.62
C TYR A 483 -2.52 -23.26 6.00
N LEU A 484 -2.40 -24.50 6.46
CA LEU A 484 -3.27 -25.61 6.06
C LEU A 484 -4.72 -25.33 6.49
N SER A 485 -4.92 -24.84 7.72
CA SER A 485 -6.23 -24.39 8.20
C SER A 485 -6.81 -23.27 7.31
N PHE A 486 -5.99 -22.29 6.92
CA PHE A 486 -6.43 -21.25 5.98
C PHE A 486 -6.81 -21.81 4.62
N VAL A 487 -6.02 -22.74 4.06
CA VAL A 487 -6.36 -23.41 2.79
C VAL A 487 -7.73 -24.10 2.91
N CYS A 488 -7.92 -24.93 3.95
CA CYS A 488 -9.13 -25.73 4.11
C CYS A 488 -10.38 -24.89 4.36
N HIS A 489 -10.29 -23.89 5.24
CA HIS A 489 -11.46 -23.12 5.69
C HIS A 489 -11.76 -21.90 4.83
N LEU A 490 -10.77 -21.35 4.11
CA LEU A 490 -10.94 -20.10 3.37
C LEU A 490 -11.03 -20.29 1.85
N ALA A 491 -10.68 -21.46 1.30
CA ALA A 491 -10.90 -21.74 -0.13
C ALA A 491 -12.38 -21.63 -0.56
N PRO A 492 -13.37 -22.14 0.20
CA PRO A 492 -14.79 -21.96 -0.14
C PRO A 492 -15.18 -20.48 -0.15
N THR A 493 -14.78 -19.72 0.88
CA THR A 493 -15.00 -18.28 0.97
C THR A 493 -14.36 -17.53 -0.20
N PHE A 494 -13.16 -17.94 -0.62
CA PHE A 494 -12.48 -17.35 -1.76
C PHE A 494 -13.26 -17.53 -3.07
N LYS A 495 -13.81 -18.72 -3.32
CA LYS A 495 -14.68 -18.97 -4.48
C LYS A 495 -15.91 -18.05 -4.45
N THR A 496 -16.62 -17.98 -3.33
CA THR A 496 -17.80 -17.11 -3.16
C THR A 496 -17.47 -15.64 -3.45
N LEU A 497 -16.36 -15.13 -2.91
CA LEU A 497 -15.96 -13.73 -3.13
C LEU A 497 -15.57 -13.45 -4.59
N LEU A 498 -14.96 -14.40 -5.30
CA LEU A 498 -14.66 -14.28 -6.73
C LEU A 498 -15.95 -14.28 -7.58
N GLU A 499 -16.92 -15.12 -7.24
CA GLU A 499 -18.24 -15.16 -7.91
C GLU A 499 -19.03 -13.86 -7.70
N GLU A 500 -19.06 -13.34 -6.47
CA GLU A 500 -19.64 -12.02 -6.19
C GLU A 500 -18.94 -10.91 -6.97
N PHE A 501 -17.61 -10.97 -7.03
CA PHE A 501 -16.82 -9.98 -7.75
C PHE A 501 -17.14 -10.00 -9.25
N LYS A 502 -17.24 -11.20 -9.84
CA LYS A 502 -17.71 -11.39 -11.22
C LYS A 502 -19.10 -10.79 -11.42
N GLY A 503 -20.05 -11.08 -10.55
CA GLY A 503 -21.42 -10.56 -10.62
C GLY A 503 -21.47 -9.03 -10.62
N LYS A 504 -20.77 -8.38 -9.67
CA LYS A 504 -20.67 -6.91 -9.62
C LYS A 504 -19.98 -6.34 -10.86
N PHE A 505 -18.99 -7.03 -11.40
CA PHE A 505 -18.26 -6.60 -12.60
C PHE A 505 -19.12 -6.67 -13.86
N SER A 506 -19.95 -7.71 -13.99
CA SER A 506 -20.94 -7.84 -15.06
C SER A 506 -21.96 -6.71 -15.06
N LEU A 507 -22.46 -6.30 -13.89
CA LEU A 507 -23.36 -5.16 -13.76
C LEU A 507 -22.69 -3.86 -14.21
N CYS A 508 -21.44 -3.64 -13.79
CA CYS A 508 -20.62 -2.50 -14.18
C CYS A 508 -20.47 -2.40 -15.70
N CYS A 509 -20.15 -3.49 -16.39
CA CYS A 509 -19.85 -3.45 -17.84
C CYS A 509 -21.02 -3.85 -18.76
N SER A 510 -22.25 -3.84 -18.27
CA SER A 510 -23.47 -4.25 -19.00
C SER A 510 -23.73 -3.45 -20.29
N SER A 511 -23.29 -2.19 -20.37
CA SER A 511 -23.47 -1.35 -21.57
C SER A 511 -22.52 -1.67 -22.73
N GLY A 512 -21.46 -2.46 -22.50
CA GLY A 512 -20.51 -2.89 -23.54
C GLY A 512 -19.73 -1.77 -24.27
N SER A 513 -19.95 -0.50 -23.91
CA SER A 513 -19.53 0.66 -24.70
C SER A 513 -18.04 1.04 -24.56
N CYS A 514 -17.28 0.30 -23.76
CA CYS A 514 -15.91 0.66 -23.41
C CYS A 514 -14.91 0.13 -24.46
N SER A 515 -14.00 0.99 -24.91
CA SER A 515 -12.95 0.59 -25.87
C SER A 515 -11.95 -0.41 -25.26
N SER A 516 -11.76 -0.38 -23.95
CA SER A 516 -10.99 -1.35 -23.16
C SER A 516 -11.49 -1.36 -21.71
N ILE A 517 -11.15 -2.39 -20.94
CA ILE A 517 -11.45 -2.50 -19.50
C ILE A 517 -10.83 -1.35 -18.70
N VAL A 518 -9.65 -0.86 -19.12
CA VAL A 518 -8.95 0.27 -18.50
C VAL A 518 -9.71 1.58 -18.72
N LYS A 519 -10.37 1.72 -19.88
CA LYS A 519 -11.19 2.88 -20.22
C LYS A 519 -12.64 2.75 -19.77
N CYS A 520 -12.99 1.68 -19.04
CA CYS A 520 -14.32 1.51 -18.48
C CYS A 520 -14.48 2.33 -17.19
N PRO A 521 -15.41 3.31 -17.12
CA PRO A 521 -15.51 4.23 -15.99
C PRO A 521 -15.72 3.54 -14.64
N CYS A 522 -16.44 2.42 -14.61
CA CYS A 522 -16.74 1.69 -13.38
C CYS A 522 -15.72 0.59 -13.03
N ALA A 523 -14.83 0.20 -13.96
CA ALA A 523 -13.94 -0.94 -13.76
C ALA A 523 -12.90 -0.68 -12.67
N LEU A 524 -12.16 0.44 -12.76
CA LEU A 524 -11.14 0.78 -11.77
C LEU A 524 -11.72 1.02 -10.37
N PRO A 525 -12.80 1.81 -10.19
CA PRO A 525 -13.47 1.93 -8.88
C PRO A 525 -13.89 0.59 -8.28
N LEU A 526 -14.47 -0.30 -9.09
CA LEU A 526 -14.91 -1.61 -8.62
C LEU A 526 -13.74 -2.52 -8.24
N ILE A 527 -12.68 -2.58 -9.06
CA ILE A 527 -11.45 -3.34 -8.77
C ILE A 527 -10.80 -2.82 -7.47
N TYR A 528 -10.71 -1.50 -7.31
CA TYR A 528 -10.18 -0.88 -6.09
C TYR A 528 -11.03 -1.16 -4.86
N SER A 529 -12.36 -1.19 -5.00
CA SER A 529 -13.28 -1.52 -3.89
C SER A 529 -13.11 -2.94 -3.35
N ARG A 530 -12.52 -3.82 -4.16
CA ARG A 530 -12.19 -5.20 -3.78
C ARG A 530 -10.71 -5.38 -3.42
N GLY A 531 -9.96 -4.28 -3.28
CA GLY A 531 -8.55 -4.25 -2.85
C GLY A 531 -7.52 -4.54 -3.95
N PHE A 532 -7.89 -4.30 -5.21
CA PHE A 532 -7.00 -4.51 -6.35
C PHE A 532 -6.71 -3.20 -7.10
N THR A 533 -5.72 -3.24 -7.99
CA THR A 533 -5.54 -2.27 -9.08
C THR A 533 -5.20 -3.01 -10.37
N PHE A 534 -5.08 -2.30 -11.50
CA PHE A 534 -4.61 -2.92 -12.73
C PHE A 534 -3.13 -3.28 -12.64
N MET A 535 -2.79 -4.55 -12.87
CA MET A 535 -1.38 -5.01 -12.87
C MET A 535 -0.57 -4.33 -13.97
N LEU A 536 -1.01 -4.40 -15.22
CA LEU A 536 -0.38 -3.69 -16.36
C LEU A 536 -1.45 -3.06 -17.27
N PRO A 537 -2.00 -1.89 -16.91
CA PRO A 537 -3.05 -1.23 -17.69
C PRO A 537 -2.59 -0.86 -19.10
N GLU A 538 -1.30 -0.59 -19.31
CA GLU A 538 -0.73 -0.34 -20.63
C GLU A 538 -0.95 -1.52 -21.59
N ILE A 539 -0.68 -2.74 -21.14
CA ILE A 539 -0.84 -3.95 -21.98
C ILE A 539 -2.33 -4.23 -22.23
N LEU A 540 -3.17 -4.11 -21.20
CA LEU A 540 -4.61 -4.29 -21.34
C LEU A 540 -5.22 -3.31 -22.34
N ASN A 541 -4.79 -2.04 -22.29
CA ASN A 541 -5.28 -1.02 -23.20
C ASN A 541 -4.74 -1.19 -24.63
N LYS A 542 -3.44 -1.51 -24.79
CA LYS A 542 -2.83 -1.80 -26.11
C LYS A 542 -3.51 -2.98 -26.81
N LYS A 543 -3.88 -4.01 -26.06
CA LYS A 543 -4.60 -5.19 -26.59
C LYS A 543 -6.12 -5.00 -26.69
N ALA A 544 -6.63 -3.82 -26.34
CA ALA A 544 -8.07 -3.52 -26.29
C ALA A 544 -8.89 -4.56 -25.50
N GLN A 545 -8.30 -5.13 -24.44
CA GLN A 545 -8.95 -6.13 -23.59
C GLN A 545 -10.26 -5.56 -23.04
N LYS A 546 -11.38 -6.25 -23.26
CA LYS A 546 -12.72 -5.80 -22.86
C LYS A 546 -13.07 -6.29 -21.46
N CYS A 547 -14.10 -5.69 -20.86
CA CYS A 547 -14.67 -6.25 -19.63
C CYS A 547 -15.17 -7.68 -19.83
N SER A 548 -15.78 -8.00 -20.99
CA SER A 548 -16.25 -9.34 -21.31
C SER A 548 -15.10 -10.36 -21.25
N ASN A 549 -13.93 -10.02 -21.78
CA ASN A 549 -12.74 -10.89 -21.71
C ASN A 549 -12.37 -11.23 -20.25
N PHE A 550 -12.39 -10.23 -19.36
CA PHE A 550 -12.11 -10.44 -17.94
C PHE A 550 -13.22 -11.25 -17.25
N ILE A 551 -14.50 -10.94 -17.51
CA ILE A 551 -15.66 -11.66 -16.94
C ILE A 551 -15.65 -13.13 -17.37
N ASP A 552 -15.37 -13.40 -18.63
CA ASP A 552 -15.27 -14.76 -19.18
C ASP A 552 -14.11 -15.52 -18.54
N GLN A 553 -12.95 -14.87 -18.40
CA GLN A 553 -11.79 -15.50 -17.76
C GLN A 553 -12.07 -15.79 -16.28
N LEU A 554 -12.58 -14.82 -15.53
CA LEU A 554 -12.96 -15.00 -14.14
C LEU A 554 -14.04 -16.08 -13.99
N GLY A 555 -14.98 -16.15 -14.94
CA GLY A 555 -15.99 -17.19 -15.02
C GLY A 555 -15.42 -18.60 -15.19
N LYS A 556 -14.34 -18.75 -15.96
CA LYS A 556 -13.63 -20.04 -16.08
C LYS A 556 -12.86 -20.40 -14.81
N VAL A 557 -12.27 -19.42 -14.13
CA VAL A 557 -11.53 -19.61 -12.87
C VAL A 557 -12.43 -20.12 -11.75
N VAL A 558 -13.66 -19.62 -11.65
CA VAL A 558 -14.63 -20.05 -10.62
C VAL A 558 -15.59 -21.16 -11.09
N GLY A 559 -15.52 -21.54 -12.37
CA GLY A 559 -16.46 -22.46 -12.99
C GLY A 559 -16.29 -23.92 -12.57
N GLN A 560 -17.24 -24.77 -12.98
CA GLN A 560 -17.12 -26.21 -12.82
C GLN A 560 -15.92 -26.76 -13.60
N GLY A 561 -15.22 -27.72 -13.01
CA GLY A 561 -13.97 -28.27 -13.56
C GLY A 561 -12.80 -27.29 -13.58
N SER A 562 -12.86 -26.20 -12.78
CA SER A 562 -11.74 -25.29 -12.61
C SER A 562 -10.71 -25.82 -11.61
N PRO A 563 -9.44 -25.38 -11.68
CA PRO A 563 -8.46 -25.69 -10.63
C PRO A 563 -8.89 -25.26 -9.23
N LEU A 564 -9.79 -24.28 -9.12
CA LEU A 564 -10.38 -23.90 -7.83
C LEU A 564 -11.39 -24.94 -7.35
N GLN A 565 -12.20 -25.51 -8.25
CA GLN A 565 -13.07 -26.62 -7.90
C GLN A 565 -12.27 -27.88 -7.53
N ASP A 566 -11.22 -28.20 -8.29
CA ASP A 566 -10.32 -29.32 -7.99
C ASP A 566 -9.67 -29.17 -6.60
N LEU A 567 -9.34 -27.93 -6.20
CA LEU A 567 -8.85 -27.64 -4.85
C LEU A 567 -9.92 -27.91 -3.78
N LEU A 568 -11.17 -27.49 -4.01
CA LEU A 568 -12.25 -27.75 -3.07
C LEU A 568 -12.51 -29.25 -2.90
N ASP A 569 -12.53 -30.00 -4.01
CA ASP A 569 -12.71 -31.45 -3.98
C ASP A 569 -11.55 -32.14 -3.24
N ALA A 570 -10.30 -31.67 -3.44
CA ALA A 570 -9.14 -32.17 -2.71
C ALA A 570 -9.18 -31.84 -1.22
N ILE A 571 -9.69 -30.66 -0.84
CA ILE A 571 -9.90 -30.27 0.55
C ILE A 571 -10.99 -31.15 1.19
N ASP A 572 -12.10 -31.39 0.50
CA ASP A 572 -13.19 -32.23 1.02
C ASP A 572 -12.72 -33.67 1.25
N ALA A 573 -11.95 -34.23 0.31
CA ALA A 573 -11.33 -35.54 0.48
C ALA A 573 -10.36 -35.59 1.66
N PHE A 574 -9.52 -34.55 1.82
CA PHE A 574 -8.61 -34.44 2.97
C PHE A 574 -9.37 -34.35 4.30
N LEU A 575 -10.33 -33.42 4.41
CA LEU A 575 -11.14 -33.20 5.61
C LEU A 575 -11.99 -34.41 5.98
N TRP A 576 -12.48 -35.15 5.00
CA TRP A 576 -13.18 -36.41 5.21
C TRP A 576 -12.25 -37.45 5.83
N SER A 577 -11.08 -37.68 5.23
CA SER A 577 -10.15 -38.72 5.67
C SER A 577 -9.58 -38.46 7.08
N ILE A 578 -9.36 -37.20 7.48
CA ILE A 578 -8.83 -36.87 8.82
C ILE A 578 -9.90 -36.96 9.93
N ARG A 579 -11.18 -37.02 9.57
CA ARG A 579 -12.33 -37.12 10.49
C ARG A 579 -12.93 -38.52 10.54
N PHE A 580 -12.52 -39.40 9.64
CA PHE A 580 -13.00 -40.78 9.63
C PHE A 580 -12.38 -41.53 10.82
N PRO A 581 -13.19 -42.21 11.65
CA PRO A 581 -12.75 -42.83 12.91
C PRO A 581 -11.80 -44.02 12.73
#